data_AF-A0A832EZ62-F1
#
_entry.id   AF-A0A832EZ62-F1
#
_cell.length_a   1.000
_cell.length_b   1.000
_cell.length_c   1.000
_cell.angle_alpha   90.00
_cell.angle_beta   90.00
_cell.angle_gamma   90.00
#
_symmetry.space_group_name_H-M   'P 1'
#
loop_
_entity.id
_entity.type
_entity.pdbx_description
1 polymer ?
#
loop_
_entity_poly.entity_id
_entity_poly.type
_entity_poly.pdbx_seq_one_letter_code
_entity_poly.pdbx_strand_id
1 'polypeptide(L)'
;MGVHRITSESARFYAMRERIVGSAISILGEASLKLDSLSREQCEKLGDLASKLLPYAPGYVGKTMPIIARLFWKLANVKEKEFPLIEIEKLEKEIEDLKKELGL
;
A
#
# COMPACT_ATOMS: atom_id res chain seq x y z
N MET A 1 -14.71 28.22 -1.53
CA MET A 1 -14.54 26.76 -1.64
C MET A 1 -15.20 26.14 -0.42
N GLY A 2 -16.31 25.41 -0.60
CA GLY A 2 -17.07 24.84 0.50
C GLY A 2 -16.22 23.80 1.22
N VAL A 3 -15.83 24.08 2.46
CA VAL A 3 -15.22 23.09 3.33
C VAL A 3 -16.31 22.08 3.64
N HIS A 4 -16.34 20.95 2.90
CA HIS A 4 -17.18 19.83 3.27
C HIS A 4 -16.72 19.35 4.64
N ARG A 5 -17.37 19.85 5.70
CA ARG A 5 -17.17 19.33 7.05
C ARG A 5 -17.47 17.84 6.98
N ILE A 6 -16.49 17.02 7.28
CA ILE A 6 -16.64 15.57 7.32
C ILE A 6 -17.52 15.25 8.55
N THR A 7 -18.84 15.24 8.35
CA THR A 7 -19.81 15.16 9.45
C THR A 7 -20.24 13.75 9.79
N SER A 8 -20.18 12.80 8.84
CA SER A 8 -20.56 11.39 9.07
C SER A 8 -19.35 10.48 9.25
N GLU A 9 -19.53 9.40 10.01
CA GLU A 9 -18.53 8.35 10.22
C GLU A 9 -18.10 7.72 8.90
N SER A 10 -19.04 7.46 7.99
CA SER A 10 -18.75 6.94 6.64
C SER A 10 -17.86 7.89 5.83
N ALA A 11 -18.09 9.21 5.93
CA ALA A 11 -17.27 10.19 5.24
C ALA A 11 -15.86 10.27 5.85
N ARG A 12 -15.72 10.10 7.18
CA ARG A 12 -14.42 10.03 7.86
C ARG A 12 -13.64 8.79 7.43
N PHE A 13 -14.31 7.64 7.42
CA PHE A 13 -13.70 6.39 6.97
C PHE A 13 -13.25 6.47 5.51
N TYR A 14 -14.10 7.02 4.62
CA TYR A 14 -13.74 7.23 3.23
C TYR A 14 -12.50 8.12 3.08
N ALA A 15 -12.47 9.27 3.76
CA ALA A 15 -11.33 10.18 3.70
C ALA A 15 -10.04 9.55 4.25
N MET A 16 -10.15 8.80 5.35
CA MET A 16 -9.04 8.04 5.93
C MET A 16 -8.50 7.00 4.96
N ARG A 17 -9.39 6.20 4.36
CA ARG A 17 -9.03 5.19 3.36
C ARG A 17 -8.32 5.81 2.16
N GLU A 18 -8.87 6.87 1.59
CA GLU A 18 -8.25 7.55 0.43
C GLU A 18 -6.85 8.04 0.74
N ARG A 19 -6.65 8.64 1.93
CA ARG A 19 -5.33 9.10 2.37
C ARG A 19 -4.34 7.94 2.50
N ILE A 20 -4.75 6.85 3.14
CA ILE A 20 -3.89 5.68 3.38
C ILE A 20 -3.53 5.00 2.05
N VAL A 21 -4.51 4.77 1.18
CA VAL A 21 -4.31 4.18 -0.15
C VAL A 21 -3.39 5.06 -1.00
N GLY A 22 -3.62 6.39 -1.01
CA GLY A 22 -2.77 7.33 -1.74
C GLY A 22 -1.32 7.35 -1.25
N SER A 23 -1.12 7.31 0.08
CA SER A 23 0.21 7.21 0.69
C SER A 23 0.93 5.93 0.25
N ALA A 24 0.24 4.80 0.31
CA ALA A 24 0.82 3.51 -0.04
C ALA A 24 1.19 3.41 -1.53
N ILE A 25 0.33 3.93 -2.43
CA ILE A 25 0.63 4.02 -3.87
C ILE A 25 1.85 4.88 -4.11
N SER A 26 2.00 6.00 -3.39
CA SER A 26 3.17 6.88 -3.52
C SER A 26 4.46 6.13 -3.16
N ILE A 27 4.46 5.36 -2.06
CA ILE A 27 5.60 4.53 -1.67
C ILE A 27 5.91 3.47 -2.73
N LEU A 28 4.89 2.76 -3.24
CA LEU A 28 5.07 1.76 -4.30
C LEU A 28 5.64 2.40 -5.58
N GLY A 29 5.18 3.60 -5.92
CA GLY A 29 5.69 4.38 -7.05
C GLY A 29 7.16 4.76 -6.87
N GLU A 30 7.54 5.35 -5.74
CA GLU A 30 8.92 5.70 -5.43
C GLU A 30 9.84 4.47 -5.40
N ALA A 31 9.38 3.37 -4.80
CA ALA A 31 10.11 2.11 -4.80
C ALA A 31 10.33 1.56 -6.21
N SER A 32 9.35 1.70 -7.10
CA SER A 32 9.45 1.23 -8.50
C SER A 32 10.51 1.96 -9.32
N LEU A 33 10.92 3.16 -8.93
CA LEU A 33 11.99 3.92 -9.60
C LEU A 33 13.39 3.49 -9.18
N LYS A 34 13.52 2.77 -8.06
CA LYS A 34 14.81 2.43 -7.43
C LYS A 34 14.97 0.94 -7.17
N LEU A 35 14.34 0.10 -7.99
CA LEU A 35 14.30 -1.37 -7.83
C LEU A 35 15.69 -1.99 -7.64
N ASP A 36 16.71 -1.51 -8.36
CA ASP A 36 18.08 -2.03 -8.26
C ASP A 36 18.75 -1.76 -6.91
N SER A 37 18.21 -0.83 -6.12
CA SER A 37 18.72 -0.46 -4.80
C SER A 37 17.98 -1.13 -3.64
N LEU A 38 16.87 -1.82 -3.92
CA LEU A 38 16.05 -2.45 -2.89
C LEU A 38 16.62 -3.81 -2.50
N SER A 39 16.65 -4.08 -1.19
CA SER A 39 16.95 -5.42 -0.69
C SER A 39 15.80 -6.39 -1.02
N ARG A 40 16.09 -7.69 -1.01
CA ARG A 40 15.04 -8.72 -1.17
C ARG A 40 13.94 -8.60 -0.11
N GLU A 41 14.33 -8.28 1.12
CA GLU A 41 13.40 -8.08 2.23
C GLU A 41 12.50 -6.85 1.99
N GLN A 42 13.06 -5.75 1.50
CA GLN A 42 12.29 -4.56 1.14
C GLN A 42 11.30 -4.85 0.01
N CYS A 43 11.74 -5.58 -1.02
CA CYS A 43 10.85 -6.05 -2.09
C CYS A 43 9.73 -6.94 -1.53
N GLU A 44 10.03 -7.84 -0.60
CA GLU A 44 9.02 -8.69 0.03
C GLU A 44 7.98 -7.86 0.78
N LYS A 45 8.43 -6.89 1.59
CA LYS A 45 7.55 -5.97 2.34
C LYS A 45 6.69 -5.11 1.41
N LEU A 46 7.23 -4.64 0.29
CA LEU A 46 6.46 -3.91 -0.73
C LEU A 46 5.40 -4.79 -1.39
N GLY A 47 5.72 -6.06 -1.65
CA GLY A 47 4.75 -7.04 -2.13
C GLY A 47 3.64 -7.31 -1.11
N ASP A 48 4.01 -7.47 0.16
CA ASP A 48 3.07 -7.65 1.27
C ASP A 48 2.18 -6.42 1.48
N LEU A 49 2.74 -5.21 1.34
CA LEU A 49 1.98 -3.97 1.39
C LEU A 49 0.93 -3.91 0.28
N ALA A 50 1.32 -4.22 -0.96
CA ALA A 50 0.41 -4.27 -2.09
C ALA A 50 -0.71 -5.30 -1.89
N SER A 51 -0.41 -6.48 -1.34
CA SER A 51 -1.44 -7.50 -1.08
C SER A 51 -2.46 -7.05 -0.03
N LYS A 52 -2.01 -6.38 1.04
CA LYS A 52 -2.85 -5.82 2.11
C LYS A 52 -3.68 -4.61 1.67
N LEU A 53 -3.27 -3.91 0.61
CA LEU A 53 -4.04 -2.79 0.04
C LEU A 53 -5.26 -3.24 -0.77
N LEU A 54 -5.26 -4.48 -1.28
CA LEU A 54 -6.32 -4.98 -2.17
C LEU A 54 -7.74 -4.75 -1.64
N PRO A 55 -8.07 -5.04 -0.36
CA PRO A 55 -9.42 -4.83 0.17
C PRO A 55 -9.85 -3.36 0.25
N TYR A 56 -8.89 -2.44 0.25
CA TYR A 56 -9.10 -1.00 0.44
C TYR A 56 -9.05 -0.19 -0.85
N ALA A 57 -8.35 -0.69 -1.88
CA ALA A 57 -8.12 0.02 -3.12
C ALA A 57 -9.31 -0.15 -4.10
N PRO A 58 -10.01 0.94 -4.48
CA PRO A 58 -11.17 0.85 -5.36
C PRO A 58 -10.80 0.70 -6.84
N GLY A 59 -11.73 0.15 -7.62
CA GLY A 59 -11.69 0.19 -9.09
C GLY A 59 -10.46 -0.48 -9.71
N TYR A 60 -9.82 0.21 -10.66
CA TYR A 60 -8.63 -0.30 -11.34
C TYR A 60 -7.41 -0.41 -10.42
N VAL A 61 -7.31 0.44 -9.39
CA VAL A 61 -6.22 0.38 -8.42
C VAL A 61 -6.23 -0.97 -7.71
N GLY A 62 -7.40 -1.40 -7.21
CA GLY A 62 -7.56 -2.73 -6.62
C GLY A 62 -7.15 -3.86 -7.57
N LYS A 63 -7.49 -3.76 -8.86
CA LYS A 63 -7.08 -4.75 -9.88
C LYS A 63 -5.56 -4.79 -10.12
N THR A 64 -4.86 -3.68 -9.90
CA THR A 64 -3.40 -3.61 -10.04
C THR A 64 -2.65 -4.15 -8.83
N MET A 65 -3.24 -4.14 -7.64
CA MET A 65 -2.57 -4.57 -6.40
C MET A 65 -2.03 -6.02 -6.47
N PRO A 66 -2.76 -7.02 -6.98
CA PRO A 66 -2.22 -8.37 -7.16
C PRO A 66 -1.07 -8.45 -8.15
N ILE A 67 -1.08 -7.59 -9.18
CA ILE A 67 0.00 -7.53 -10.17
C ILE A 67 1.26 -6.99 -9.49
N ILE A 68 1.13 -5.87 -8.79
CA ILE A 68 2.23 -5.22 -8.07
C ILE A 68 2.82 -6.16 -7.00
N ALA A 69 1.95 -6.80 -6.20
CA ALA A 69 2.37 -7.75 -5.17
C ALA A 69 3.21 -8.89 -5.75
N ARG A 70 2.73 -9.54 -6.81
CA ARG A 70 3.43 -10.63 -7.49
C ARG A 70 4.78 -10.21 -8.06
N LEU A 71 4.87 -9.01 -8.66
CA LEU A 71 6.13 -8.51 -9.21
C LEU A 71 7.17 -8.29 -8.11
N PHE A 72 6.78 -7.64 -7.01
CA PHE A 72 7.67 -7.43 -5.87
C PHE A 72 8.08 -8.74 -5.17
N TRP A 73 7.15 -9.67 -4.96
CA TRP A 73 7.48 -11.01 -4.45
C TRP A 73 8.42 -11.78 -5.37
N LYS A 74 8.25 -11.64 -6.69
CA LYS A 74 9.16 -12.23 -7.66
C LYS A 74 10.57 -11.64 -7.54
N LEU A 75 10.70 -10.32 -7.38
CA LEU A 75 11.99 -9.64 -7.15
C LEU A 75 12.63 -10.04 -5.81
N ALA A 76 11.82 -10.27 -4.78
CA ALA A 76 12.27 -10.81 -3.50
C ALA A 76 12.67 -12.29 -3.57
N ASN A 77 12.38 -12.98 -4.67
CA ASN A 77 12.56 -14.42 -4.85
C ASN A 77 11.76 -15.25 -3.84
N VAL A 78 10.54 -14.81 -3.53
CA VAL A 78 9.57 -15.55 -2.71
C VAL A 78 8.39 -16.01 -3.57
N LYS A 79 7.67 -17.03 -3.09
CA LYS A 79 6.44 -17.49 -3.74
C LYS A 79 5.33 -16.47 -3.52
N GLU A 80 4.32 -16.50 -4.38
CA GLU A 80 3.08 -15.77 -4.16
C GLU A 80 2.49 -16.14 -2.79
N LYS A 81 2.12 -15.13 -2.02
CA LYS A 81 1.47 -15.26 -0.73
C LYS A 81 -0.01 -14.95 -0.85
N GLU A 82 -0.72 -15.11 0.27
CA GLU A 82 -2.12 -14.73 0.37
C GLU A 82 -2.33 -13.20 0.39
N PHE A 83 -3.58 -12.79 0.17
CA PHE A 83 -4.03 -11.41 0.21
C PHE A 83 -4.85 -11.18 1.48
N PRO A 84 -4.20 -10.94 2.63
CA PRO A 84 -4.89 -10.86 3.91
C PRO A 84 -5.68 -9.55 4.03
N LEU A 85 -6.81 -9.63 4.73
CA LEU A 85 -7.49 -8.45 5.26
C LEU A 85 -6.86 -8.10 6.62
N ILE A 86 -6.33 -6.89 6.73
CA ILE A 86 -5.85 -6.31 7.99
C ILE A 86 -6.60 -5.04 8.29
N GLU A 87 -6.72 -4.63 9.55
CA GLU A 87 -7.32 -3.34 9.93
C GLU A 87 -6.58 -2.16 9.29
N ILE A 88 -7.33 -1.14 8.88
CA ILE A 88 -6.79 -0.04 8.08
C ILE A 88 -5.82 0.84 8.89
N GLU A 89 -6.00 0.93 10.20
CA GLU A 89 -5.11 1.63 11.12
C GLU A 89 -3.77 0.89 11.27
N LYS A 90 -3.79 -0.45 11.24
CA LYS A 90 -2.56 -1.26 11.23
C LYS A 90 -1.81 -1.09 9.91
N LEU A 91 -2.54 -1.06 8.80
CA LEU A 91 -1.98 -0.81 7.48
C LEU A 91 -1.30 0.56 7.40
N GLU A 92 -1.91 1.60 7.96
CA GLU A 92 -1.30 2.93 8.05
C GLU A 92 0.05 2.89 8.78
N LYS A 93 0.11 2.22 9.93
CA LYS A 93 1.35 2.10 10.68
C LYS A 93 2.45 1.37 9.89
N GLU A 94 2.10 0.28 9.22
CA GLU A 94 3.05 -0.45 8.35
C GLU A 94 3.57 0.44 7.21
N ILE A 95 2.70 1.26 6.62
CA ILE A 95 3.09 2.23 5.58
C ILE A 95 4.10 3.24 6.13
N GLU A 96 3.86 3.81 7.31
CA GLU A 96 4.78 4.76 7.94
C GLU A 96 6.14 4.15 8.28
N ASP A 97 6.15 2.93 8.81
CA ASP A 97 7.38 2.25 9.17
C ASP A 97 8.18 1.85 7.92
N LEU A 98 7.51 1.37 6.88
CA LEU A 98 8.15 1.09 5.59
C LEU A 98 8.68 2.35 4.94
N LYS A 99 7.98 3.47 5.05
CA LYS A 99 8.43 4.77 4.55
C LYS A 99 9.77 5.16 5.16
N LYS A 100 9.91 5.03 6.48
CA LYS A 100 11.17 5.28 7.21
C LYS A 100 12.27 4.32 6.75
N GLU A 101 11.96 3.03 6.62
CA GLU A 101 12.91 2.01 6.16
C GLU A 101 13.44 2.28 4.74
N LEU A 102 12.60 2.84 3.87
CA LEU A 102 12.94 3.18 2.49
C LEU A 102 13.58 4.57 2.34
N GLY A 103 13.71 5.33 3.43
CA GLY A 103 14.24 6.69 3.45
C GLY A 103 13.38 7.70 2.68
N LEU A 104 12.06 7.57 2.75
CA LEU A 104 11.07 8.41 2.06
C LEU A 104 10.34 9.37 2.99
#